data_AF-A0A699W765-F1
#
_entry.id   AF-A0A699W765-F1
#
_cell.length_a   1.000
_cell.length_b   1.000
_cell.length_c   1.000
_cell.angle_alpha   90.00
_cell.angle_beta   90.00
_cell.angle_gamma   90.00
#
_symmetry.space_group_name_H-M   'P 1'
#
loop_
_entity.id
_entity.type
_entity.pdbx_description
1 polymer ?
#
loop_
_entity_poly.entity_id
_entity_poly.type
_entity_poly.pdbx_seq_one_letter_code
_entity_poly.pdbx_strand_id
1 'polypeptide(L)'
;SKISRPMTHLLEKNSPFIFSNECIQAFQTLKDKLNEAPILIAPNWDQPFELMCDASDFAVGKSIVYTDHSALKYLFAKKDAKARLLRWILLLQEFDFKVIDTRGAENYAADHLS
;
A
#
# COMPACT_ATOMS: atom_id res chain seq x y z
N SER A 1 -4.53 -10.29 -20.17
CA SER A 1 -3.69 -11.51 -20.21
C SER A 1 -4.59 -12.73 -20.31
N LYS A 2 -4.18 -13.83 -20.97
CA LYS A 2 -5.00 -15.07 -21.05
C LYS A 2 -5.30 -15.65 -19.65
N ILE A 3 -4.38 -15.48 -18.71
CA ILE A 3 -4.47 -15.99 -17.33
C ILE A 3 -5.42 -15.15 -16.48
N SER A 4 -5.43 -13.82 -16.65
CA SER A 4 -6.27 -12.92 -15.86
C SER A 4 -7.72 -12.81 -16.37
N ARG A 5 -8.01 -13.33 -17.57
CA ARG A 5 -9.31 -13.15 -18.24
C ARG A 5 -10.51 -13.64 -17.42
N PRO A 6 -10.46 -14.82 -16.76
CA PRO A 6 -11.56 -15.28 -15.92
C PRO A 6 -11.83 -14.31 -14.75
N MET A 7 -10.77 -13.73 -14.19
CA MET A 7 -10.88 -12.77 -13.08
C MET A 7 -11.38 -11.39 -13.53
N THR A 8 -10.99 -10.91 -14.71
CA THR A 8 -11.48 -9.62 -15.23
C THR A 8 -12.97 -9.68 -15.61
N HIS A 9 -13.45 -10.85 -16.05
CA HIS A 9 -14.86 -11.06 -16.39
C HIS A 9 -15.79 -10.98 -15.16
N LEU A 10 -15.27 -11.21 -13.95
CA LEU A 10 -16.01 -11.01 -12.70
C LEU A 10 -16.30 -9.52 -12.40
N LEU A 11 -15.55 -8.61 -13.03
CA LEU A 11 -15.67 -7.16 -12.83
C LEU A 11 -16.48 -6.49 -13.95
N GLU A 12 -16.97 -7.26 -14.92
CA GLU A 12 -17.75 -6.73 -16.03
C GLU A 12 -19.15 -6.29 -15.57
N LYS A 13 -19.59 -5.13 -16.06
CA LYS A 13 -20.88 -4.54 -15.70
C LYS A 13 -22.01 -5.48 -16.11
N ASN A 14 -22.91 -5.77 -15.17
CA ASN A 14 -24.06 -6.67 -15.32
C ASN A 14 -23.71 -8.17 -15.45
N SER A 15 -22.45 -8.57 -15.20
CA SER A 15 -22.10 -9.98 -15.08
C SER A 15 -22.37 -10.47 -13.65
N PRO A 16 -23.01 -11.64 -13.46
CA PRO A 16 -23.18 -12.21 -12.13
C PRO A 16 -21.80 -12.60 -11.56
N PHE A 17 -21.54 -12.23 -10.31
CA PHE A 17 -20.29 -12.58 -9.64
C PHE A 17 -20.30 -14.07 -9.28
N ILE A 18 -19.81 -14.91 -10.19
CA ILE A 18 -19.73 -16.36 -10.02
C ILE A 18 -18.27 -16.75 -10.05
N PHE A 19 -17.72 -17.03 -8.88
CA PHE A 19 -16.33 -17.47 -8.74
C PHE A 19 -16.18 -18.94 -9.16
N SER A 20 -16.00 -19.16 -10.46
CA SER A 20 -15.92 -20.49 -11.06
C SER A 20 -14.57 -21.18 -10.82
N ASN A 21 -14.49 -22.48 -11.11
CA ASN A 21 -13.23 -23.24 -11.06
C ASN A 21 -12.13 -22.63 -11.97
N GLU A 22 -12.52 -22.01 -13.08
CA GLU A 22 -11.60 -21.29 -13.97
C GLU A 22 -11.00 -20.05 -13.29
N CYS A 23 -11.79 -19.36 -12.45
CA CYS A 23 -11.32 -18.24 -11.64
C CYS A 23 -10.32 -18.71 -10.57
N ILE A 24 -10.59 -19.85 -9.93
CA ILE A 24 -9.68 -20.45 -8.92
C ILE A 24 -8.34 -20.81 -9.57
N GLN A 25 -8.36 -21.48 -10.71
CA GLN A 25 -7.13 -21.84 -11.43
C GLN A 25 -6.35 -20.61 -11.89
N ALA A 26 -7.04 -19.60 -12.42
CA ALA A 26 -6.44 -18.32 -12.78
C ALA A 26 -5.78 -17.64 -11.58
N PHE A 27 -6.47 -17.59 -10.44
CA PHE A 27 -5.95 -16.98 -9.21
C PHE A 27 -4.71 -17.72 -8.68
N GLN A 28 -4.76 -19.05 -8.61
CA GLN A 28 -3.63 -19.85 -8.15
C GLN A 28 -2.41 -19.67 -9.06
N THR A 29 -2.62 -19.68 -10.39
CA THR A 29 -1.56 -19.44 -11.37
C THR A 29 -0.93 -18.05 -11.20
N LEU A 30 -1.74 -17.03 -10.92
CA LEU A 30 -1.23 -15.67 -10.65
C LEU A 30 -0.41 -15.63 -9.36
N LYS A 31 -0.88 -16.31 -8.30
CA LYS A 31 -0.17 -16.40 -7.02
C LYS A 31 1.18 -17.10 -7.17
N ASP A 32 1.23 -18.20 -7.91
CA ASP A 32 2.46 -18.94 -8.16
C ASP A 32 3.45 -18.08 -8.95
N LYS A 33 2.98 -17.36 -9.98
CA LYS A 33 3.82 -16.42 -10.74
C LYS A 33 4.31 -15.22 -9.95
N LEU A 34 3.56 -14.75 -8.95
CA LEU A 34 3.99 -13.70 -8.04
C LEU A 34 5.08 -14.21 -7.06
N ASN A 35 5.07 -15.50 -6.75
CA ASN A 35 6.07 -16.15 -5.90
C ASN A 35 7.31 -16.63 -6.69
N GLU A 36 7.26 -16.64 -8.02
CA GLU A 36 8.41 -16.97 -8.87
C GLU A 36 9.33 -15.75 -9.07
N ALA A 37 10.63 -15.92 -8.83
CA ALA A 37 11.64 -14.91 -9.13
C ALA A 37 11.62 -14.58 -10.64
N PRO A 38 11.42 -13.31 -11.04
CA PRO A 38 12.28 -12.18 -10.67
C PRO A 38 11.56 -11.03 -9.93
N ILE A 39 10.35 -11.24 -9.39
CA ILE A 39 9.59 -10.19 -8.71
C ILE A 39 10.08 -9.97 -7.26
N LEU A 40 10.58 -11.03 -6.61
CA LEU A 40 11.22 -11.00 -5.29
C LEU A 40 12.75 -11.08 -5.47
N ILE A 41 13.38 -9.97 -5.86
CA ILE A 41 14.85 -9.86 -5.86
C ILE A 41 15.30 -9.38 -4.48
N ALA A 42 16.35 -10.01 -3.94
CA ALA A 42 16.96 -9.53 -2.70
C ALA A 42 17.39 -8.06 -2.89
N PRO A 43 17.00 -7.16 -1.98
CA PRO A 43 17.32 -5.74 -2.10
C PRO A 43 18.84 -5.52 -2.20
N ASN A 44 19.25 -4.61 -3.09
CA ASN A 44 20.60 -4.09 -3.06
C ASN A 44 20.73 -3.07 -1.92
N TRP A 45 21.54 -3.39 -0.91
CA TRP A 45 21.72 -2.56 0.28
C TRP A 45 22.48 -1.25 0.04
N ASP A 46 23.15 -1.10 -1.11
CA ASP A 46 23.82 0.14 -1.52
C ASP A 46 22.88 1.14 -2.21
N GLN A 47 21.60 0.78 -2.43
CA GLN A 47 20.61 1.62 -3.09
C GLN A 47 19.48 2.05 -2.14
N PRO A 48 18.91 3.26 -2.30
CA PRO A 48 17.75 3.68 -1.54
C PRO A 48 16.52 2.82 -1.91
N PHE A 49 15.74 2.43 -0.90
CA PHE A 49 14.49 1.70 -1.07
C PHE A 49 13.33 2.66 -1.31
N GLU A 50 12.50 2.36 -2.31
CA GLU A 50 11.24 3.05 -2.54
C GLU A 50 10.10 2.13 -2.10
N LEU A 51 9.39 2.53 -1.04
CA LEU A 51 8.23 1.82 -0.52
C LEU A 51 6.97 2.57 -0.94
N MET A 52 6.19 1.99 -1.85
CA MET A 52 4.87 2.49 -2.21
C MET A 52 3.85 1.81 -1.29
N CYS A 53 3.34 2.53 -0.30
CA CYS A 53 2.26 2.06 0.57
C CYS A 53 0.97 2.81 0.25
N ASP A 54 -0.11 2.06 0.03
CA ASP A 54 -1.46 2.56 0.24
C ASP A 54 -1.92 2.14 1.66
N ALA A 55 -2.73 2.98 2.30
CA ALA A 55 -3.10 2.83 3.69
C ALA A 55 -4.01 1.60 3.89
N SER A 56 -3.38 0.49 4.27
CA SER A 56 -4.02 -0.62 4.97
C SER A 56 -3.31 -0.80 6.31
N ASP A 57 -4.09 -1.02 7.37
CA ASP A 57 -3.78 -0.89 8.82
C ASP A 57 -2.55 -1.64 9.38
N PHE A 58 -1.66 -2.20 8.54
CA PHE A 58 -0.52 -2.99 9.02
C PHE A 58 0.71 -2.89 8.10
N ALA A 59 1.73 -2.15 8.51
CA ALA A 59 3.05 -2.15 7.88
C ALA A 59 4.16 -2.27 8.93
N VAL A 60 4.70 -3.48 9.12
CA VAL A 60 5.84 -3.73 10.01
C VAL A 60 7.14 -3.56 9.22
N GLY A 61 7.83 -2.44 9.44
CA GLY A 61 9.15 -2.18 8.84
C GLY A 61 9.47 -0.69 8.77
N LYS A 62 10.75 -0.35 8.88
CA LYS A 62 11.24 1.03 8.81
C LYS A 62 10.84 1.68 7.49
N SER A 63 9.81 2.51 7.52
CA SER A 63 9.11 3.00 6.32
C SER A 63 9.23 4.52 6.18
N ILE A 64 9.22 5.03 4.95
CA ILE A 64 9.22 6.47 4.67
C ILE A 64 7.83 6.82 4.13
N VAL A 65 7.14 7.73 4.81
CA VAL A 65 5.80 8.19 4.44
C VAL A 65 5.93 9.55 3.77
N TYR A 66 5.64 9.60 2.47
CA TYR A 66 5.52 10.84 1.72
C TYR A 66 4.09 11.37 1.84
N THR A 67 3.93 12.63 2.25
CA THR A 67 2.62 13.25 2.42
C THR A 67 2.68 14.73 2.06
N ASP A 68 1.62 15.24 1.46
CA ASP A 68 1.40 16.67 1.26
C ASP A 68 0.70 17.34 2.46
N HIS A 69 0.37 16.53 3.47
CA HIS A 69 -0.25 17.00 4.69
C HIS A 69 0.79 17.31 5.77
N SER A 70 1.37 18.51 5.68
CA SER A 70 2.41 19.03 6.59
C SER A 70 2.10 18.89 8.09
N ALA A 71 0.82 18.80 8.48
CA ALA A 71 0.43 18.58 9.87
C ALA A 71 0.90 17.22 10.44
N LEU A 72 1.05 16.19 9.60
CA LEU A 72 1.53 14.87 10.01
C LEU A 72 3.00 14.90 10.46
N LYS A 73 3.80 15.85 9.95
CA LYS A 73 5.19 16.04 10.39
C LYS A 73 5.30 16.36 11.88
N TYR A 74 4.28 17.01 12.44
CA TYR A 74 4.25 17.45 13.83
C TYR A 74 3.37 16.56 14.72
N LEU A 75 2.89 15.42 14.19
CA LEU A 75 1.94 14.55 14.87
C LEU A 75 2.45 14.12 16.25
N PHE A 76 3.72 13.71 16.35
CA PHE A 76 4.35 13.29 17.61
C PHE A 76 4.83 14.46 18.49
N ALA A 77 4.92 15.69 17.96
CA ALA A 77 5.36 16.86 18.71
C ALA A 77 4.20 17.58 19.44
N LYS A 78 2.96 17.14 19.24
CA LYS A 78 1.77 17.80 19.76
C LYS A 78 1.51 17.43 21.22
N LYS A 79 1.72 18.40 22.13
CA LYS A 79 1.54 18.23 23.58
C LYS A 79 0.07 18.06 24.00
N ASP A 80 -0.86 18.74 23.33
CA ASP A 80 -2.30 18.71 23.66
C ASP A 80 -3.13 18.13 22.51
N ALA A 81 -3.03 16.82 22.32
CA ALA A 81 -3.79 16.10 21.31
C ALA A 81 -5.18 15.68 21.86
N LYS A 82 -6.22 15.84 21.02
CA LYS A 82 -7.58 15.34 21.34
C LYS A 82 -7.53 13.81 21.49
N ALA A 83 -8.42 13.23 22.30
CA ALA A 83 -8.46 11.77 22.57
C ALA A 83 -8.40 10.90 21.31
N ARG A 84 -9.13 11.27 20.24
CA ARG A 84 -9.09 10.56 18.95
C ARG A 84 -7.70 10.59 18.32
N LEU A 85 -6.99 11.72 18.41
CA LEU A 85 -5.66 11.89 17.85
C LEU A 85 -4.59 11.17 18.69
N LEU A 86 -4.75 11.15 20.03
CA LEU A 86 -3.89 10.37 20.93
C LEU A 86 -3.94 8.87 20.62
N ARG A 87 -5.14 8.33 20.32
CA ARG A 87 -5.28 6.92 19.91
C ARG A 87 -4.47 6.61 18.64
N TRP A 88 -4.52 7.49 17.64
CA TRP A 88 -3.72 7.36 16.44
C TRP A 88 -2.22 7.51 16.71
N ILE A 89 -1.82 8.45 17.57
CA ILE A 89 -0.41 8.63 17.98
C ILE A 89 0.13 7.36 18.63
N LEU A 90 -0.60 6.77 19.58
CA LEU A 90 -0.18 5.54 20.27
C LEU A 90 -0.04 4.36 19.31
N LEU A 91 -0.99 4.20 18.38
CA LEU A 91 -0.93 3.14 17.37
C LEU A 91 0.24 3.35 16.40
N LEU A 92 0.47 4.59 15.98
CA LEU A 92 1.58 4.92 15.09
C LEU A 92 2.94 4.84 15.78
N GLN A 93 3.03 5.01 17.10
CA GLN A 93 4.28 4.84 17.85
C GLN A 93 4.85 3.42 17.79
N GLU A 94 4.03 2.41 17.47
CA GLU A 94 4.49 1.03 17.33
C GLU A 94 5.30 0.79 16.04
N PHE A 95 5.24 1.73 15.08
CA PHE A 95 5.91 1.63 13.80
C PHE A 95 7.12 2.59 13.72
N ASP A 96 8.25 2.09 13.21
CA ASP A 96 9.40 2.94 12.87
C ASP A 96 9.15 3.54 11.48
N PHE A 97 8.81 4.82 11.40
CA PHE A 97 8.65 5.50 10.11
C PHE A 97 9.12 6.95 10.13
N LYS A 98 9.52 7.44 8.95
CA LYS A 98 9.92 8.83 8.74
C LYS A 98 8.91 9.53 7.84
N VAL A 99 8.31 10.61 8.32
CA VAL A 99 7.41 11.46 7.53
C VAL A 99 8.23 12.48 6.73
N ILE A 100 8.04 12.51 5.42
CA ILE A 100 8.60 13.50 4.50
C ILE A 100 7.45 14.29 3.89
N ASP A 101 7.51 15.62 4.06
CA ASP A 101 6.58 16.55 3.45
C ASP A 101 6.95 16.73 1.97
N THR A 102 6.03 16.43 1.07
CA THR A 102 6.17 16.58 -0.38
C THR A 102 5.07 17.48 -0.90
N ARG A 103 5.36 18.32 -1.91
CA ARG A 103 4.28 19.12 -2.51
C ARG A 103 3.26 18.15 -3.14
N GLY A 104 1.96 18.40 -2.96
CA GLY A 104 0.91 17.57 -3.57
C GLY A 104 1.08 17.44 -5.09
N ALA A 105 1.53 18.52 -5.75
CA ALA A 105 1.89 18.51 -7.16
C ALA A 105 3.05 17.59 -7.54
N GLU A 106 3.85 17.08 -6.60
CA GLU A 106 4.91 16.09 -6.85
C GLU A 106 4.45 14.67 -6.45
N ASN A 107 3.30 14.55 -5.78
CA ASN A 107 2.72 13.30 -5.27
C ASN A 107 1.74 12.67 -6.27
N TYR A 108 2.07 12.74 -7.56
CA TYR A 108 1.21 12.29 -8.66
C TYR A 108 0.72 10.85 -8.49
N ALA A 109 1.58 9.95 -7.98
CA ALA A 109 1.22 8.55 -7.79
C ALA A 109 0.09 8.38 -6.76
N ALA A 110 0.10 9.13 -5.66
CA ALA A 110 -0.95 9.08 -4.66
C ALA A 110 -2.25 9.73 -5.16
N ASP A 111 -2.16 10.87 -5.86
CA ASP A 111 -3.33 11.56 -6.42
C ASP A 111 -4.07 10.72 -7.47
N HIS A 112 -3.33 9.89 -8.22
CA HIS A 112 -3.94 8.95 -9.18
C HIS A 112 -4.59 7.73 -8.53
N LEU A 113 -4.34 7.49 -7.24
CA LEU A 113 -4.85 6.35 -6.49
C LEU A 113 -5.95 6.72 -5.47
N SER A 114 -6.18 8.01 -5.19
CA SER A 114 -7.22 8.50 -4.27
C SER A 114 -8.58 8.69 -4.95
#